data_AF-A0A2E5YN18-F1
#
_entry.id   AF-A0A2E5YN18-F1
#
_cell.length_a   1.000
_cell.length_b   1.000
_cell.length_c   1.000
_cell.angle_alpha   90.00
_cell.angle_beta   90.00
_cell.angle_gamma   90.00
#
_symmetry.space_group_name_H-M   'P 1'
#
loop_
_entity.id
_entity.type
_entity.pdbx_description
1 polymer ?
#
loop_
_entity_poly.entity_id
_entity_poly.type
_entity_poly.pdbx_seq_one_letter_code
_entity_poly.pdbx_strand_id
1 'polypeptide(L)'
;MHAPEAAEVIRPQQTRLLRLRNFGRHLQPFAAELAARGFVTISVDVGRHKVREKGHLLMGERLRDLFRCVDYLIENQSVDNARIGCAGLSLGGEMCMWLAALDPRVRATVSSGFLTTMDQMEKNHCMCWKFAGLRELVDYADIYSLTAGRRDKPILSVQRSCLIA
;
A
#
# COMPACT_ATOMS: atom_id res chain seq x y z
N MET A 1 -52.97 -5.22 -16.96
CA MET A 1 -51.90 -4.67 -17.84
C MET A 1 -51.31 -3.44 -17.15
N HIS A 2 -50.25 -3.63 -16.37
CA HIS A 2 -49.39 -2.56 -15.88
C HIS A 2 -47.96 -3.07 -16.02
N ALA A 3 -47.16 -2.33 -16.79
CA ALA A 3 -45.77 -2.63 -17.07
C ALA A 3 -44.93 -2.46 -15.80
N PRO A 4 -43.85 -3.23 -15.60
CA PRO A 4 -42.91 -2.96 -14.53
C PRO A 4 -42.08 -1.73 -14.89
N GLU A 5 -42.07 -0.76 -13.96
CA GLU A 5 -41.16 0.38 -13.94
C GLU A 5 -39.70 -0.13 -13.98
N ALA A 6 -38.92 0.43 -14.89
CA ALA A 6 -37.53 0.07 -15.10
C ALA A 6 -36.74 0.33 -13.81
N ALA A 7 -36.27 -0.75 -13.18
CA ALA A 7 -35.22 -0.66 -12.18
C ALA A 7 -33.99 -0.03 -12.84
N GLU A 8 -33.73 1.22 -12.50
CA GLU A 8 -32.57 1.96 -12.96
C GLU A 8 -31.32 1.25 -12.42
N VAL A 9 -30.69 0.46 -13.30
CA VAL A 9 -29.41 -0.19 -13.03
C VAL A 9 -28.36 0.91 -12.95
N ILE A 10 -28.18 1.48 -11.75
CA ILE A 10 -27.04 2.34 -11.44
C ILE A 10 -25.81 1.44 -11.48
N ARG A 11 -25.15 1.38 -12.64
CA ARG A 11 -23.86 0.69 -12.82
C ARG A 11 -22.79 1.51 -12.09
N PRO A 12 -22.17 1.03 -11.00
CA PRO A 12 -21.04 1.74 -10.41
C PRO A 12 -19.87 1.61 -11.38
N GLN A 13 -19.58 2.69 -12.11
CA GLN A 13 -18.41 2.77 -12.98
C GLN A 13 -17.16 3.02 -12.12
N GLN A 14 -16.23 2.06 -12.21
CA GLN A 14 -14.78 2.17 -11.98
C GLN A 14 -14.29 2.48 -10.57
N THR A 15 -13.65 1.47 -9.97
CA THR A 15 -13.31 1.49 -8.56
C THR A 15 -11.86 1.04 -8.31
N ARG A 16 -10.99 2.01 -7.98
CA ARG A 16 -9.56 1.94 -7.61
C ARG A 16 -9.30 2.12 -6.07
N LEU A 17 -8.96 1.05 -5.33
CA LEU A 17 -7.72 0.93 -4.50
C LEU A 17 -7.54 0.77 -2.95
N LEU A 18 -6.78 -0.30 -2.58
CA LEU A 18 -5.91 -0.71 -1.45
C LEU A 18 -5.82 0.16 -0.18
N ARG A 19 -5.95 -0.54 0.95
CA ARG A 19 -5.97 -0.12 2.36
C ARG A 19 -4.66 -0.72 2.98
N LEU A 20 -4.01 -0.02 3.91
CA LEU A 20 -2.93 -0.55 4.77
C LEU A 20 -3.27 -0.25 6.25
N ARG A 21 -3.15 -1.22 7.17
CA ARG A 21 -3.17 -0.95 8.64
C ARG A 21 -1.79 -1.29 9.21
N ASN A 22 -1.23 -0.52 10.16
CA ASN A 22 -1.90 -0.07 11.37
C ASN A 22 -1.16 1.06 12.15
N PHE A 23 -1.89 2.08 12.63
CA PHE A 23 -1.66 2.87 13.88
C PHE A 23 -2.93 3.69 14.22
N GLY A 24 -3.56 3.41 15.37
CA GLY A 24 -4.61 4.26 15.99
C GLY A 24 -5.89 4.47 15.18
N ARG A 25 -6.92 5.07 15.78
CA ARG A 25 -8.18 5.46 15.13
C ARG A 25 -8.01 6.54 14.02
N HIS A 26 -6.78 6.83 13.58
CA HIS A 26 -6.44 8.03 12.82
C HIS A 26 -6.23 7.80 11.31
N LEU A 27 -6.19 6.55 10.82
CA LEU A 27 -6.08 6.22 9.38
C LEU A 27 -7.31 5.50 8.80
N GLN A 28 -8.31 5.19 9.63
CA GLN A 28 -9.66 4.82 9.17
C GLN A 28 -10.28 5.80 8.15
N PRO A 29 -9.95 7.11 8.15
CA PRO A 29 -10.49 8.05 7.17
C PRO A 29 -10.12 7.74 5.73
N PHE A 30 -8.90 7.29 5.41
CA PHE A 30 -8.51 7.11 3.99
C PHE A 30 -9.34 6.05 3.28
N ALA A 31 -9.49 4.89 3.91
CA ALA A 31 -10.27 3.80 3.35
C ALA A 31 -11.77 4.13 3.29
N ALA A 32 -12.30 4.74 4.36
CA ALA A 32 -13.68 5.14 4.43
C ALA A 32 -14.01 6.24 3.40
N GLU A 33 -13.13 7.22 3.25
CA GLU A 33 -13.25 8.30 2.28
C GLU A 33 -13.19 7.79 0.84
N LEU A 34 -12.26 6.88 0.55
CA LEU A 34 -12.20 6.25 -0.76
C LEU A 34 -13.46 5.41 -1.02
N ALA A 35 -13.93 4.63 -0.03
CA ALA A 35 -15.17 3.88 -0.14
C ALA A 35 -16.39 4.77 -0.39
N ALA A 36 -16.48 5.91 0.31
CA ALA A 36 -17.53 6.91 0.11
C ALA A 36 -17.50 7.53 -1.30
N ARG A 37 -16.33 7.56 -1.95
CA ARG A 37 -16.14 7.98 -3.35
C ARG A 37 -16.32 6.85 -4.36
N GLY A 38 -16.82 5.70 -3.91
CA GLY A 38 -17.12 4.55 -4.76
C GLY A 38 -15.95 3.58 -4.95
N PHE A 39 -14.91 3.62 -4.11
CA PHE A 39 -13.78 2.70 -4.17
C PHE A 39 -13.97 1.40 -3.35
N VAL A 40 -13.40 0.28 -3.79
CA VAL A 40 -13.34 -1.01 -3.11
C VAL A 40 -12.01 -1.00 -2.39
N THR A 41 -12.08 -1.15 -1.08
CA THR A 41 -10.92 -1.00 -0.19
C THR A 41 -10.71 -2.27 0.64
N ILE A 42 -9.47 -2.74 0.72
CA ILE A 42 -9.05 -3.91 1.53
C ILE A 42 -7.76 -3.62 2.29
N SER A 43 -7.73 -3.79 3.62
CA SER A 43 -6.48 -3.71 4.42
C SER A 43 -6.34 -5.02 5.10
N VAL A 44 -5.08 -5.29 5.28
CA VAL A 44 -4.57 -6.25 6.19
C VAL A 44 -3.86 -5.54 7.33
N ASP A 45 -3.88 -6.19 8.48
CA ASP A 45 -2.97 -5.90 9.57
C ASP A 45 -1.66 -6.63 9.30
N VAL A 46 -0.59 -5.88 9.11
CA VAL A 46 0.74 -6.46 8.89
C VAL A 46 1.49 -6.63 10.21
N GLY A 47 2.45 -7.57 10.26
CA GLY A 47 3.27 -7.79 11.45
C GLY A 47 4.05 -6.54 11.89
N ARG A 48 4.11 -6.23 13.19
CA ARG A 48 4.78 -5.01 13.70
C ARG A 48 6.25 -5.23 14.05
N HIS A 49 6.54 -6.06 15.04
CA HIS A 49 7.91 -6.25 15.56
C HIS A 49 8.32 -7.71 15.71
N LYS A 50 7.40 -8.64 15.44
CA LYS A 50 7.62 -10.08 15.60
C LYS A 50 7.24 -10.78 14.31
N VAL A 51 8.10 -11.70 13.90
CA VAL A 51 7.84 -12.66 12.83
C VAL A 51 6.84 -13.69 13.36
N ARG A 52 5.88 -14.10 12.53
CA ARG A 52 4.89 -15.13 12.87
C ARG A 52 5.45 -16.54 12.69
N GLU A 53 6.26 -16.74 11.65
CA GLU A 53 6.80 -18.03 11.25
C GLU A 53 8.33 -18.09 11.39
N LYS A 54 8.85 -19.17 12.00
CA LYS A 54 10.29 -19.32 12.21
C LYS A 54 11.01 -19.44 10.87
N GLY A 55 12.11 -18.69 10.72
CA GLY A 55 12.92 -18.68 9.49
C GLY A 55 12.43 -17.68 8.43
N HIS A 56 11.33 -16.96 8.67
CA HIS A 56 10.86 -15.91 7.79
C HIS A 56 11.45 -14.55 8.14
N LEU A 57 11.52 -13.67 7.14
CA LEU A 57 11.81 -12.25 7.34
C LEU A 57 10.49 -11.52 7.65
N LEU A 58 10.51 -10.62 8.65
CA LEU A 58 9.33 -9.80 8.97
C LEU A 58 8.85 -9.01 7.74
N MET A 59 9.78 -8.46 6.96
CA MET A 59 9.46 -7.79 5.70
C MET A 59 8.78 -8.73 4.69
N GLY A 60 9.24 -9.98 4.61
CA GLY A 60 8.66 -11.01 3.74
C GLY A 60 7.22 -11.37 4.13
N GLU A 61 6.93 -11.50 5.42
CA GLU A 61 5.56 -11.75 5.91
C GLU A 61 4.64 -10.57 5.61
N ARG A 62 5.11 -9.33 5.85
CA ARG A 62 4.35 -8.12 5.54
C ARG A 62 4.03 -8.05 4.05
N LEU A 63 5.02 -8.30 3.17
CA LEU A 63 4.79 -8.29 1.73
C LEU A 63 3.85 -9.40 1.27
N ARG A 64 3.97 -10.60 1.85
CA ARG A 64 3.05 -11.71 1.57
C ARG A 64 1.60 -11.33 1.87
N ASP A 65 1.35 -10.73 3.03
CA ASP A 65 0.01 -10.26 3.41
C ASP A 65 -0.55 -9.26 2.38
N LEU A 66 0.30 -8.38 1.83
CA LEU A 66 -0.09 -7.39 0.83
C LEU A 66 -0.31 -7.97 -0.56
N PHE A 67 0.55 -8.88 -1.01
CA PHE A 67 0.34 -9.59 -2.27
C PHE A 67 -0.97 -10.38 -2.24
N ARG A 68 -1.31 -11.01 -1.11
CA ARG A 68 -2.61 -11.67 -0.94
C ARG A 68 -3.79 -10.71 -0.98
N CYS A 69 -3.63 -9.48 -0.49
CA CYS A 69 -4.67 -8.45 -0.68
C CYS A 69 -4.87 -8.09 -2.15
N VAL A 70 -3.79 -7.99 -2.93
CA VAL A 70 -3.87 -7.75 -4.37
C VAL A 70 -4.49 -8.94 -5.09
N ASP A 71 -4.09 -10.18 -4.75
CA ASP A 71 -4.70 -11.41 -5.29
C ASP A 71 -6.21 -11.44 -5.06
N TYR A 72 -6.65 -11.13 -3.83
CA TYR A 72 -8.07 -11.10 -3.50
C TYR A 72 -8.84 -10.00 -4.28
N LEU A 73 -8.21 -8.84 -4.53
CA LEU A 73 -8.83 -7.78 -5.31
C LEU A 73 -9.01 -8.17 -6.78
N ILE A 74 -8.03 -8.82 -7.40
CA ILE A 74 -8.10 -9.14 -8.83
C ILE A 74 -9.14 -10.23 -9.15
N GLU A 75 -9.51 -11.04 -8.18
CA GLU A 75 -10.56 -12.06 -8.29
C GLU A 75 -11.97 -11.46 -8.13
N ASN A 76 -12.08 -10.24 -7.62
CA ASN A 76 -13.36 -9.58 -7.41
C ASN A 76 -13.87 -8.93 -8.70
N GLN A 77 -15.03 -9.40 -9.20
CA GLN A 77 -15.63 -8.92 -10.44
C GLN A 77 -15.99 -7.42 -10.44
N SER A 78 -16.12 -6.80 -9.26
CA SER A 78 -16.38 -5.36 -9.10
C SER A 78 -15.10 -4.51 -9.12
N VAL A 79 -13.92 -5.13 -9.25
CA VAL A 79 -12.62 -4.44 -9.31
C VAL A 79 -12.12 -4.44 -10.74
N ASP A 80 -11.69 -3.26 -11.21
CA ASP A 80 -10.99 -3.14 -12.49
C ASP A 80 -9.49 -3.39 -12.26
N ASN A 81 -8.98 -4.48 -12.84
CA ASN A 81 -7.59 -4.93 -12.64
C ASN A 81 -6.55 -3.97 -13.24
N ALA A 82 -6.93 -3.11 -14.19
CA ALA A 82 -6.06 -2.04 -14.68
C ALA A 82 -5.98 -0.86 -13.69
N ARG A 83 -6.75 -0.93 -12.61
CA ARG A 83 -7.05 0.19 -11.72
C ARG A 83 -6.67 -0.05 -10.26
N ILE A 84 -5.68 -0.88 -9.99
CA ILE A 84 -5.19 -1.15 -8.62
C ILE A 84 -3.88 -0.39 -8.38
N GLY A 85 -3.72 0.51 -7.41
CA GLY A 85 -2.48 0.91 -6.69
C GLY A 85 -2.25 0.60 -5.14
N CYS A 86 -1.73 1.53 -4.33
CA CYS A 86 -1.64 1.43 -2.87
C CYS A 86 -1.63 2.78 -2.13
N ALA A 87 -2.11 2.84 -0.87
CA ALA A 87 -1.96 4.03 -0.01
C ALA A 87 -1.70 3.70 1.47
N GLY A 88 -0.79 4.43 2.12
CA GLY A 88 -0.45 4.24 3.53
C GLY A 88 0.41 5.34 4.17
N LEU A 89 0.41 5.36 5.52
CA LEU A 89 1.16 6.32 6.35
C LEU A 89 2.18 5.61 7.25
N SER A 90 3.38 6.17 7.38
CA SER A 90 4.46 5.68 8.24
C SER A 90 4.87 4.26 7.85
N LEU A 91 4.69 3.24 8.72
CA LEU A 91 4.86 1.83 8.33
C LEU A 91 3.98 1.46 7.11
N GLY A 92 2.79 2.05 6.99
CA GLY A 92 1.99 1.92 5.77
C GLY A 92 2.64 2.58 4.55
N GLY A 93 3.34 3.70 4.73
CA GLY A 93 4.11 4.33 3.64
C GLY A 93 5.25 3.42 3.17
N GLU A 94 6.01 2.87 4.11
CA GLU A 94 7.05 1.86 3.85
C GLU A 94 6.50 0.69 3.04
N MET A 95 5.36 0.14 3.50
CA MET A 95 4.75 -0.99 2.84
C MET A 95 4.20 -0.67 1.46
N CYS A 96 3.66 0.54 1.27
CA CYS A 96 3.25 1.05 -0.03
C CYS A 96 4.39 1.10 -1.02
N MET A 97 5.53 1.66 -0.61
CA MET A 97 6.74 1.75 -1.43
C MET A 97 7.21 0.36 -1.87
N TRP A 98 7.38 -0.58 -0.92
CA TRP A 98 7.82 -1.94 -1.25
C TRP A 98 6.83 -2.68 -2.15
N LEU A 99 5.54 -2.62 -1.85
CA LEU A 99 4.51 -3.27 -2.65
C LEU A 99 4.49 -2.72 -4.08
N ALA A 100 4.58 -1.40 -4.24
CA ALA A 100 4.59 -0.76 -5.55
C ALA A 100 5.82 -1.09 -6.40
N ALA A 101 6.98 -1.21 -5.75
CA ALA A 101 8.22 -1.58 -6.40
C ALA A 101 8.12 -3.03 -6.92
N LEU A 102 7.64 -3.94 -6.08
CA LEU A 102 7.70 -5.38 -6.31
C LEU A 102 6.50 -5.94 -7.08
N ASP A 103 5.29 -5.40 -6.92
CA ASP A 103 4.08 -5.90 -7.59
C ASP A 103 3.73 -5.03 -8.81
N PRO A 104 3.91 -5.54 -10.05
CA PRO A 104 3.60 -4.77 -11.25
C PRO A 104 2.11 -4.44 -11.39
N ARG A 105 1.21 -5.17 -10.72
CA ARG A 105 -0.24 -4.95 -10.73
C ARG A 105 -0.65 -3.66 -10.01
N VAL A 106 0.23 -3.10 -9.19
CA VAL A 106 0.05 -1.82 -8.48
C VAL A 106 0.43 -0.67 -9.41
N ARG A 107 -0.54 0.17 -9.75
CA ARG A 107 -0.58 1.17 -10.82
C ARG A 107 -0.49 2.60 -10.30
N ALA A 108 -0.77 2.82 -9.02
CA ALA A 108 -0.65 4.11 -8.37
C ALA A 108 -0.16 3.92 -6.94
N THR A 109 0.60 4.84 -6.37
CA THR A 109 1.11 4.66 -5.00
C THR A 109 1.10 5.96 -4.23
N VAL A 110 0.54 5.92 -3.04
CA VAL A 110 0.60 6.99 -2.04
C VAL A 110 1.39 6.50 -0.84
N SER A 111 2.69 6.81 -0.83
CA SER A 111 3.54 6.58 0.35
C SER A 111 3.60 7.87 1.16
N SER A 112 2.96 7.88 2.33
CA SER A 112 2.93 9.03 3.22
C SER A 112 3.80 8.81 4.46
N GLY A 113 4.56 9.82 4.86
CA GLY A 113 5.36 9.78 6.09
C GLY A 113 6.46 8.71 6.13
N PHE A 114 6.94 8.26 4.96
CA PHE A 114 8.05 7.31 4.83
C PHE A 114 8.95 7.65 3.63
N LEU A 115 9.36 8.91 3.51
CA LEU A 115 10.42 9.31 2.59
C LEU A 115 11.64 9.62 3.45
N THR A 116 12.63 8.75 3.40
CA THR A 116 13.77 8.76 4.34
C THR A 116 14.91 7.96 3.72
N THR A 117 16.06 7.89 4.40
CA THR A 117 17.18 7.03 4.05
C THR A 117 17.34 5.91 5.07
N MET A 118 18.01 4.83 4.67
CA MET A 118 18.34 3.75 5.59
C MET A 118 19.18 4.24 6.76
N ASP A 119 20.14 5.15 6.52
CA ASP A 119 20.98 5.74 7.58
C ASP A 119 20.18 6.49 8.65
N GLN A 120 19.08 7.17 8.27
CA GLN A 120 18.17 7.79 9.23
C GLN A 120 17.35 6.74 9.99
N MET A 121 16.88 5.69 9.29
CA MET A 121 16.13 4.59 9.91
C MET A 121 16.97 3.69 10.82
N GLU A 122 18.30 3.78 10.78
CA GLU A 122 19.20 3.14 11.76
C GLU A 122 19.36 3.95 13.04
N LYS A 123 18.91 5.20 13.07
CA LYS A 123 18.98 6.08 14.24
C LYS A 123 17.61 6.16 14.90
N ASN A 124 17.52 5.86 16.20
CA ASN A 124 16.30 6.02 17.02
C ASN A 124 15.04 5.28 16.52
N HIS A 125 15.18 4.30 15.64
CA HIS A 125 14.10 3.47 15.13
C HIS A 125 14.37 1.99 15.38
N CYS A 126 13.32 1.17 15.36
CA CYS A 126 13.50 -0.28 15.45
C CYS A 126 14.12 -0.83 14.15
N MET A 127 14.93 -1.88 14.27
CA MET A 127 15.58 -2.53 13.14
C MET A 127 14.70 -3.55 12.41
N CYS A 128 13.38 -3.48 12.57
CA CYS A 128 12.41 -4.43 12.00
C CYS A 128 12.38 -4.46 10.46
N TRP A 129 12.89 -3.41 9.81
CA TRP A 129 13.01 -3.29 8.36
C TRP A 129 14.31 -3.91 7.82
N LYS A 130 15.35 -4.03 8.66
CA LYS A 130 16.69 -4.44 8.23
C LYS A 130 16.82 -5.96 8.25
N PHE A 131 17.29 -6.52 7.13
CA PHE A 131 17.63 -7.93 6.99
C PHE A 131 18.99 -8.06 6.29
N ALA A 132 19.64 -9.22 6.44
CA ALA A 132 20.97 -9.47 5.88
C ALA A 132 20.96 -9.31 4.36
N GLY A 133 21.97 -8.64 3.80
CA GLY A 133 22.09 -8.38 2.36
C GLY A 133 21.34 -7.15 1.85
N LEU A 134 20.49 -6.49 2.66
CA LEU A 134 19.73 -5.33 2.19
C LEU A 134 20.61 -4.11 1.93
N ARG A 135 21.55 -3.80 2.85
CA ARG A 135 22.35 -2.57 2.79
C ARG A 135 23.39 -2.60 1.68
N GLU A 136 23.80 -3.78 1.28
CA GLU A 136 24.76 -4.01 0.21
C GLU A 136 24.15 -3.79 -1.18
N LEU A 137 22.81 -3.73 -1.28
CA LEU A 137 22.11 -3.70 -2.56
C LEU A 137 21.44 -2.35 -2.87
N VAL A 138 20.82 -1.71 -1.88
CA VAL A 138 19.94 -0.55 -2.11
C VAL A 138 19.84 0.39 -0.89
N ASP A 139 19.41 1.63 -1.15
CA ASP A 139 18.73 2.52 -0.19
C ASP A 139 17.22 2.62 -0.56
N TYR A 140 16.41 3.28 0.28
CA TYR A 140 14.99 3.49 0.01
C TYR A 140 14.74 4.31 -1.27
N ALA A 141 15.63 5.24 -1.61
CA ALA A 141 15.53 6.01 -2.85
C ALA A 141 15.61 5.11 -4.11
N ASP A 142 16.44 4.07 -4.08
CA ASP A 142 16.54 3.11 -5.18
C ASP A 142 15.23 2.31 -5.31
N ILE A 143 14.65 1.90 -4.18
CA ILE A 143 13.37 1.18 -4.16
C ILE A 143 12.23 2.08 -4.67
N TYR A 144 12.20 3.36 -4.27
CA TYR A 144 11.27 4.33 -4.85
C TYR A 144 11.46 4.48 -6.37
N SER A 145 12.69 4.46 -6.86
CA SER A 145 12.97 4.56 -8.30
C SER A 145 12.40 3.38 -9.10
N LEU A 146 12.33 2.18 -8.51
CA LEU A 146 11.67 1.01 -9.13
C LEU A 146 10.17 1.21 -9.34
N THR A 147 9.53 2.09 -8.56
CA THR A 147 8.12 2.44 -8.77
C THR A 147 7.95 3.31 -10.03
N ALA A 148 8.89 4.22 -10.30
CA ALA A 148 8.82 5.25 -11.35
C ALA A 148 9.21 4.74 -12.75
N GLY A 149 10.04 3.70 -12.84
CA GLY A 149 10.55 3.18 -14.12
C GLY A 149 9.52 2.50 -15.03
N ARG A 150 8.25 2.39 -14.61
CA ARG A 150 7.17 1.75 -15.38
C ARG A 150 6.29 2.87 -15.95
N ARG A 151 6.39 3.12 -17.26
CA ARG A 151 5.99 4.32 -18.06
C ARG A 151 4.57 4.91 -17.89
N ASP A 152 3.79 4.48 -16.90
CA ASP A 152 2.37 4.80 -16.75
C ASP A 152 1.87 4.69 -15.30
N LYS A 153 2.77 4.70 -14.30
CA LYS A 153 2.44 4.63 -12.87
C LYS A 153 2.59 5.99 -12.17
N PRO A 154 1.49 6.73 -11.86
CA PRO A 154 1.59 7.90 -11.01
C PRO A 154 2.02 7.53 -9.58
N ILE A 155 3.06 8.20 -9.09
CA ILE A 155 3.54 8.07 -7.72
C ILE A 155 3.34 9.40 -7.02
N LEU A 156 2.74 9.35 -5.84
CA LEU A 156 2.62 10.47 -4.94
C LEU A 156 3.30 10.09 -3.62
N SER A 157 4.53 10.57 -3.42
CA SER A 157 5.15 10.52 -2.11
C SER A 157 4.84 11.82 -1.38
N VAL A 158 4.23 11.73 -0.19
CA VAL A 158 3.92 12.89 0.64
C VAL A 158 4.67 12.77 1.96
N GLN A 159 5.62 13.66 2.19
CA GLN A 159 6.25 13.80 3.49
C GLN A 159 5.87 15.17 4.06
N ARG A 160 5.27 15.18 5.26
CA ARG A 160 5.41 16.36 6.10
C ARG A 160 6.84 16.35 6.61
N SER A 161 7.58 17.41 6.34
CA SER A 161 8.85 17.69 6.99
C SER A 161 8.60 17.71 8.49
N CYS A 162 8.91 16.62 9.17
CA CYS A 162 9.31 16.69 10.55
C CYS A 162 10.70 17.31 10.52
N LEU A 163 10.76 18.65 10.45
CA LEU A 163 11.88 19.41 11.00
C LEU A 163 11.90 19.06 12.49
N ILE A 164 12.55 17.95 12.84
CA ILE A 164 13.11 17.79 14.17
C ILE A 164 14.49 18.44 14.04
N ALA A 165 14.48 19.76 14.25
CA ALA A 165 15.69 20.51 14.58
C ALA A 165 16.26 20.03 15.91
#